data_AF-A0A845B5P0-F1
#
_entry.id   AF-A0A845B5P0-F1
#
_cell.length_a   1.000
_cell.length_b   1.000
_cell.length_c   1.000
_cell.angle_alpha   90.00
_cell.angle_beta   90.00
_cell.angle_gamma   90.00
#
_symmetry.space_group_name_H-M   'P 1'
#
loop_
_entity.id
_entity.type
_entity.pdbx_description
1 polymer ?
#
loop_
_entity_poly.entity_id
_entity_poly.type
_entity_poly.pdbx_seq_one_letter_code
_entity_poly.pdbx_strand_id
1 'polypeptide(L)'
;MKNKLSDLNDHLFMQLERLGDEDLTSEQIDQEARRAEAMVSVADRVVTNAALQLKAAVLFVEHGEYVRPHLPMLGSRSNEG
;
A
#
# COMPACT_ATOMS: atom_id res chain seq x y z
N MET A 1 -10.09 6.36 -6.08
CA MET A 1 -9.83 4.97 -5.67
C MET A 1 -10.63 4.68 -4.41
N LYS A 2 -11.27 3.51 -4.34
CA LYS A 2 -12.19 3.15 -3.23
C LYS A 2 -11.45 2.87 -1.91
N ASN A 3 -10.15 2.56 -1.98
CA ASN A 3 -9.26 2.34 -0.82
C ASN A 3 -8.00 3.21 -0.98
N LYS A 4 -7.52 3.79 0.12
CA LYS A 4 -6.38 4.73 0.18
C LYS A 4 -5.25 4.19 1.09
N LEU A 5 -4.06 4.78 0.98
CA LEU A 5 -2.94 4.50 1.91
C LEU A 5 -3.27 4.90 3.36
N SER A 6 -4.10 5.93 3.55
CA SER A 6 -4.61 6.29 4.88
C SER A 6 -5.39 5.14 5.51
N ASP A 7 -6.25 4.48 4.74
CA ASP A 7 -7.09 3.40 5.26
C ASP A 7 -6.23 2.20 5.70
N LEU A 8 -5.15 1.90 4.95
CA LEU A 8 -4.17 0.89 5.34
C LEU A 8 -3.50 1.26 6.67
N ASN A 9 -3.10 2.52 6.84
CA ASN A 9 -2.46 3.01 8.05
C ASN A 9 -3.39 2.89 9.27
N ASP A 10 -4.65 3.31 9.12
CA ASP A 10 -5.68 3.18 10.16
C ASP A 10 -5.89 1.71 10.58
N HIS A 11 -5.94 0.80 9.60
CA HIS A 11 -6.07 -0.63 9.87
C HIS A 11 -4.86 -1.20 10.63
N LEU A 12 -3.63 -0.80 10.29
CA LEU A 12 -2.42 -1.24 10.99
C LEU A 12 -2.39 -0.73 12.45
N PHE A 13 -2.78 0.51 12.69
CA PHE A 13 -2.90 1.03 14.06
C PHE A 13 -3.99 0.33 14.85
N MET A 14 -5.16 0.09 14.26
CA MET A 14 -6.20 -0.70 14.93
C MET A 14 -5.71 -2.12 15.28
N GLN A 15 -4.87 -2.73 14.45
CA GLN A 15 -4.28 -4.03 14.75
C GLN A 15 -3.28 -3.97 15.91
N LEU A 16 -2.51 -2.88 16.02
CA LEU A 16 -1.62 -2.64 17.15
C LEU A 16 -2.40 -2.53 18.47
N GLU A 17 -3.50 -1.77 18.48
CA GLU A 17 -4.36 -1.64 19.66
C GLU A 17 -4.94 -3.01 20.08
N ARG A 18 -5.40 -3.81 19.13
CA ARG A 18 -5.94 -5.16 19.40
C ARG A 18 -4.89 -6.09 20.02
N LEU A 19 -3.65 -6.04 19.54
CA LEU A 19 -2.56 -6.85 20.10
C LEU A 19 -2.15 -6.42 21.51
N GLY A 20 -2.43 -5.16 21.88
CA GLY A 20 -2.16 -4.61 23.20
C GLY A 20 -3.27 -4.83 24.22
N ASP A 21 -4.37 -5.48 23.84
CA ASP A 21 -5.49 -5.77 24.74
C ASP A 21 -5.07 -6.80 25.80
N GLU A 22 -5.06 -6.37 27.08
CA GLU A 22 -4.61 -7.17 28.22
C GLU A 22 -5.59 -8.30 28.59
N ASP A 23 -6.83 -8.24 28.10
CA ASP A 23 -7.87 -9.23 28.40
C ASP A 23 -7.85 -10.44 27.42
N LEU A 24 -6.91 -10.47 26.47
CA LEU A 24 -6.81 -11.55 25.49
C LEU A 24 -6.30 -12.86 26.11
N THR A 25 -6.91 -13.97 25.68
CA THR A 25 -6.37 -15.31 25.95
C THR A 25 -5.18 -15.62 25.03
N SER A 26 -4.39 -16.64 25.36
CA SER A 26 -3.30 -17.13 24.51
C SER A 26 -3.73 -17.42 23.07
N GLU A 27 -4.86 -18.09 22.89
CA GLU A 27 -5.40 -18.43 21.57
C GLU A 27 -5.80 -17.18 20.78
N GLN A 28 -6.32 -16.15 21.46
CA GLN A 28 -6.68 -14.89 20.82
C GLN A 28 -5.44 -14.08 20.41
N ILE A 29 -4.40 -14.06 21.27
CA ILE A 29 -3.10 -13.47 20.94
C ILE A 29 -2.53 -14.14 19.69
N ASP A 30 -2.53 -15.47 19.63
CA ASP A 30 -2.07 -16.22 18.45
C ASP A 30 -2.88 -15.87 17.19
N GLN A 31 -4.20 -15.70 17.32
CA GLN A 31 -5.06 -15.33 16.20
C GLN A 31 -4.77 -13.91 15.70
N GLU A 32 -4.61 -12.95 16.60
CA GLU A 32 -4.32 -11.56 16.25
C GLU A 32 -2.88 -11.40 15.73
N ALA A 33 -1.92 -12.20 16.20
CA ALA A 33 -0.58 -12.26 15.64
C ALA A 33 -0.59 -12.73 14.18
N ARG A 34 -1.30 -13.83 13.87
CA ARG A 34 -1.46 -14.31 12.48
C ARG A 34 -2.18 -13.30 11.59
N ARG A 35 -3.17 -12.59 12.14
CA ARG A 35 -3.86 -11.51 11.43
C ARG A 35 -2.89 -10.37 11.11
N ALA A 36 -2.09 -9.95 12.09
CA ALA A 36 -1.10 -8.89 11.91
C ALA A 36 -0.07 -9.25 10.83
N GLU A 37 0.45 -10.48 10.85
CA GLU A 37 1.38 -10.97 9.80
C GLU A 37 0.75 -10.90 8.39
N ALA A 38 -0.49 -11.35 8.26
CA ALA A 38 -1.20 -11.27 6.98
C ALA A 38 -1.41 -9.81 6.53
N MET A 39 -1.73 -8.91 7.46
CA MET A 39 -1.88 -7.48 7.17
C MET A 39 -0.58 -6.83 6.72
N VAL A 40 0.54 -7.12 7.39
CA VAL A 40 1.88 -6.64 7.00
C VAL A 40 2.24 -7.12 5.59
N SER A 41 1.99 -8.40 5.29
CA SER A 41 2.26 -8.97 3.96
C SER A 41 1.49 -8.23 2.85
N VAL A 42 0.22 -7.89 3.08
CA VAL A 42 -0.58 -7.11 2.11
C VAL A 42 -0.10 -5.66 2.07
N ALA A 43 0.20 -5.05 3.22
CA ALA A 43 0.70 -3.69 3.32
C ALA A 43 1.99 -3.48 2.50
N ASP A 44 2.92 -4.43 2.60
CA ASP A 44 4.19 -4.40 1.86
C ASP A 44 3.97 -4.38 0.34
N ARG A 45 2.98 -5.12 -0.16
CA ARG A 45 2.62 -5.12 -1.60
C ARG A 45 2.03 -3.78 -2.03
N VAL A 46 1.19 -3.19 -1.18
CA VAL A 46 0.61 -1.86 -1.44
C VAL A 46 1.69 -0.79 -1.49
N VAL A 47 2.58 -0.77 -0.50
CA VAL A 47 3.71 0.19 -0.43
C VAL A 47 4.66 -0.01 -1.61
N THR A 48 4.98 -1.26 -1.96
CA THR A 48 5.83 -1.57 -3.12
C THR A 48 5.22 -1.03 -4.42
N ASN A 49 3.90 -1.21 -4.61
CA ASN A 49 3.21 -0.67 -5.78
C ASN A 49 3.21 0.86 -5.81
N ALA A 50 3.00 1.52 -4.67
CA ALA A 50 3.08 2.98 -4.56
C ALA A 50 4.51 3.49 -4.87
N ALA A 51 5.54 2.80 -4.38
CA ALA A 51 6.93 3.13 -4.67
C ALA A 51 7.27 2.95 -6.17
N LEU A 52 6.72 1.93 -6.82
CA LEU A 52 6.86 1.74 -8.27
C LEU A 52 6.20 2.88 -9.07
N GLN A 53 5.02 3.34 -8.65
CA GLN A 53 4.36 4.50 -9.26
C GLN A 53 5.18 5.78 -9.10
N LEU A 54 5.75 6.01 -7.91
CA LEU A 54 6.64 7.14 -7.67
C LEU A 54 7.88 7.09 -8.56
N LYS A 55 8.53 5.92 -8.68
CA LYS A 55 9.68 5.73 -9.57
C LYS A 55 9.33 6.02 -11.03
N ALA A 56 8.16 5.57 -11.50
CA ALA A 56 7.68 5.88 -12.84
C ALA A 56 7.52 7.41 -13.02
N ALA A 57 6.93 8.10 -12.04
CA ALA A 57 6.78 9.55 -12.09
C ALA A 57 8.14 10.27 -12.13
N VAL A 58 9.13 9.83 -11.35
CA VAL A 58 10.50 10.36 -11.37
C VAL A 58 11.15 10.16 -12.74
N LEU A 59 11.09 8.95 -13.30
CA LEU A 59 11.61 8.66 -14.65
C LEU A 59 10.98 9.55 -15.72
N PHE A 60 9.67 9.82 -15.60
CA PHE A 60 8.98 10.72 -16.52
C PHE A 60 9.46 12.17 -16.38
N VAL A 61 9.73 12.66 -15.17
CA VAL A 61 10.29 14.00 -14.95
C VAL A 61 11.72 14.10 -15.50
N GLU A 62 12.53 13.05 -15.33
CA GLU A 62 13.94 13.03 -15.77
C GLU A 62 14.11 12.89 -17.28
N HIS A 63 13.25 12.11 -17.95
CA HIS A 63 13.43 11.74 -19.35
C HIS A 63 12.28 12.19 -20.28
N GLY A 64 11.22 12.77 -19.73
CA GLY A 64 10.07 13.27 -20.48
C GLY A 64 9.33 12.17 -21.26
N GLU A 65 8.79 12.54 -22.43
CA GLU A 65 7.96 11.67 -23.25
C GLU A 65 8.69 10.42 -23.79
N TYR A 66 10.03 10.41 -23.80
CA TYR A 66 10.81 9.27 -24.30
C TYR A 66 10.55 7.97 -23.51
N VAL A 67 10.30 8.07 -22.20
CA VAL A 67 10.05 6.90 -21.34
C VAL A 67 8.59 6.45 -21.33
N ARG A 68 7.66 7.24 -21.90
CA ARG A 68 6.22 6.97 -21.88
C ARG A 68 5.83 5.61 -22.49
N PRO A 69 6.42 5.14 -23.62
CA PRO A 69 6.13 3.79 -24.14
C PRO A 69 6.49 2.65 -23.17
N HIS A 70 7.41 2.93 -22.23
CA HIS A 70 7.89 1.97 -21.24
C HIS A 70 7.21 2.12 -19.86
N LEU A 71 6.33 3.13 -19.69
CA LEU A 71 5.61 3.40 -18.45
C LEU A 71 4.08 3.28 -18.66
N PRO A 72 3.56 2.09 -19.03
CA PRO A 72 2.14 1.90 -19.33
C PRO A 72 1.22 2.27 -18.16
N MET A 73 1.73 2.19 -16.93
CA MET A 73 1.04 2.53 -15.69
C MET A 73 0.67 4.02 -15.58
N LEU A 74 1.45 4.91 -16.20
CA LEU A 74 1.22 6.36 -16.12
C LEU A 74 0.11 6.84 -17.05
N GLY A 75 -0.33 5.97 -17.97
CA GLY A 75 -1.39 6.24 -18.93
C GLY A 75 -1.00 7.37 -19.90
N SER A 76 -1.33 7.20 -21.17
CA SER A 76 -1.52 8.38 -22.00
C SER A 76 -2.61 9.22 -21.35
N ARG A 77 -2.31 10.44 -20.92
CA ARG A 77 -3.34 11.42 -20.58
C ARG A 77 -4.18 11.58 -21.85
N SER A 78 -5.32 10.90 -21.93
CA SER A 78 -6.34 11.19 -22.93
C SER A 78 -6.75 12.62 -22.64
N ASN A 79 -6.39 13.52 -23.54
CA ASN A 79 -6.84 14.89 -23.52
C ASN A 79 -8.35 14.84 -23.82
N GLU A 80 -9.17 14.64 -22.80
CA GLU A 80 -10.59 14.94 -22.90
C GLU A 80 -10.71 16.46 -22.92
N GLY A 81 -10.97 16.98 -24.12
CA GLY A 81 -11.38 18.36 -24.37
C GLY A 81 -12.88 18.55 -24.18
#